data_AF-A0A952UQ68-F1
#
_entry.id   AF-A0A952UQ68-F1
#
_cell.length_a   1.000
_cell.length_b   1.000
_cell.length_c   1.000
_cell.angle_alpha   90.00
_cell.angle_beta   90.00
_cell.angle_gamma   90.00
#
_symmetry.space_group_name_H-M   'P 1'
#
loop_
_entity.id
_entity.type
_entity.pdbx_description
1 polymer ?
#
loop_
_entity_poly.entity_id
_entity_poly.type
_entity_poly.pdbx_seq_one_letter_code
_entity_poly.pdbx_strand_id
1 'polypeptide(L)'
;MGEASGQLEIDGASVEFRVPDHVLPGAMRAFLGATPKDSEVDDLAILSRPIWLNVVVRSLRLYRRMRPRSIDHRCVYDPSCSRYAELAFRKCGFLKGAQVTIGRLRRGVLDQGSRRAGAEVHLEGGRRVQAVLVKT
;
A
#
# COMPACT_ATOMS: atom_id res chain seq x y z
N MET A 1 10.72 -16.09 -9.91
CA MET A 1 9.54 -15.21 -9.73
C MET A 1 8.67 -15.89 -8.70
N GLY A 2 8.59 -15.36 -7.48
CA GLY A 2 7.77 -15.94 -6.41
C GLY A 2 6.30 -15.66 -6.66
N GLU A 3 5.46 -16.67 -6.42
CA GLU A 3 4.03 -16.50 -6.23
C GLU A 3 3.78 -16.24 -4.74
N ALA A 4 3.13 -15.13 -4.41
CA ALA A 4 2.67 -14.87 -3.05
C ALA A 4 1.20 -15.27 -2.96
N SER A 5 0.88 -16.07 -1.95
CA SER A 5 -0.48 -16.35 -1.52
C SER A 5 -0.84 -15.45 -0.34
N GLY A 6 -1.98 -14.77 -0.43
CA GLY A 6 -2.60 -14.06 0.69
C GLY A 6 -3.98 -14.63 0.93
N GLN A 7 -4.36 -14.90 2.18
CA GLN A 7 -5.71 -15.33 2.55
C GLN A 7 -6.43 -14.22 3.31
N LEU A 8 -7.73 -14.09 3.08
CA LEU A 8 -8.57 -13.11 3.74
C LEU A 8 -9.97 -13.67 3.95
N GLU A 9 -10.61 -13.40 5.08
CA GLU A 9 -12.01 -13.74 5.33
C GLU A 9 -12.89 -12.48 5.20
N ILE A 10 -13.87 -12.49 4.29
CA ILE A 10 -14.90 -11.45 4.12
C ILE A 10 -16.26 -12.10 4.36
N ASP A 11 -17.01 -11.68 5.38
CA ASP A 11 -18.35 -12.20 5.71
C ASP A 11 -18.44 -13.76 5.76
N GLY A 12 -17.38 -14.41 6.27
CA GLY A 12 -17.27 -15.88 6.33
C GLY A 12 -16.86 -16.57 5.02
N ALA A 13 -16.41 -15.81 4.02
CA ALA A 13 -15.83 -16.30 2.77
C ALA A 13 -14.32 -16.04 2.75
N SER A 14 -13.53 -17.12 2.62
CA SER A 14 -12.08 -17.02 2.48
C SER A 14 -11.68 -16.74 1.02
N VAL A 15 -11.10 -15.58 0.76
CA VAL A 15 -10.51 -15.13 -0.50
C VAL A 15 -9.02 -15.41 -0.47
N GLU A 16 -8.56 -16.24 -1.42
CA GLU A 16 -7.13 -16.50 -1.61
C GLU A 16 -6.63 -15.75 -2.85
N PHE A 17 -5.71 -14.83 -2.63
CA PHE A 17 -5.02 -14.08 -3.67
C PHE A 17 -3.83 -14.92 -4.15
N ARG A 18 -3.85 -15.41 -5.40
CA ARG A 18 -2.68 -15.99 -6.05
C ARG A 18 -2.13 -14.97 -7.04
N VAL A 19 -1.22 -14.13 -6.56
CA VAL A 19 -0.77 -12.94 -7.30
C VAL A 19 0.75 -12.82 -7.15
N PRO A 20 1.50 -12.40 -8.20
CA PRO A 20 2.95 -12.23 -8.05
C PRO A 20 3.32 -11.28 -6.90
N ASP A 21 4.43 -11.56 -6.20
CA ASP A 21 4.82 -10.82 -4.98
C ASP A 21 4.80 -9.29 -5.14
N HIS A 22 5.20 -8.81 -6.32
CA HIS A 22 5.36 -7.38 -6.61
C HIS A 22 4.04 -6.64 -6.84
N VAL A 23 2.94 -7.33 -7.15
CA VAL A 23 1.60 -6.74 -7.36
C VAL A 23 0.67 -6.98 -6.18
N LEU A 24 1.03 -7.89 -5.26
CA LEU A 24 0.25 -8.18 -4.05
C LEU A 24 -0.12 -6.91 -3.26
N PRO A 25 0.78 -5.95 -2.99
CA PRO A 25 0.41 -4.75 -2.21
C PRO A 25 -0.61 -3.87 -2.93
N GLY A 26 -0.54 -3.80 -4.27
CA GLY A 26 -1.52 -3.08 -5.08
C GLY A 26 -2.89 -3.76 -5.06
N ALA A 27 -2.91 -5.09 -5.23
CA ALA A 27 -4.12 -5.89 -5.15
C ALA A 27 -4.77 -5.79 -3.76
N MET A 28 -4.00 -5.98 -2.69
CA MET A 28 -4.50 -5.83 -1.32
C MET A 28 -5.10 -4.45 -1.09
N ARG A 29 -4.47 -3.36 -1.52
CA ARG A 29 -5.06 -2.01 -1.39
C ARG A 29 -6.32 -1.82 -2.23
N ALA A 30 -6.40 -2.44 -3.40
CA ALA A 30 -7.58 -2.36 -4.24
C ALA A 30 -8.80 -3.05 -3.60
N PHE A 31 -8.59 -4.20 -2.95
CA PHE A 31 -9.67 -4.97 -2.31
C PHE A 31 -9.95 -4.56 -0.86
N LEU A 32 -8.91 -4.29 -0.07
CA LEU A 32 -8.98 -4.04 1.37
C LEU A 32 -8.85 -2.56 1.74
N GLY A 33 -8.45 -1.70 0.81
CA GLY A 33 -8.07 -0.31 1.09
C GLY A 33 -6.69 -0.15 1.73
N ALA A 34 -6.16 -1.16 2.43
CA ALA A 34 -4.85 -1.11 3.08
C ALA A 34 -4.17 -2.49 3.14
N THR A 35 -2.84 -2.50 3.27
CA THR A 35 -2.08 -3.70 3.68
C THR A 35 -1.94 -3.76 5.20
N PRO A 36 -1.63 -4.93 5.80
CA PRO A 36 -1.35 -5.03 7.23
C PRO A 36 -0.26 -4.06 7.69
N LYS A 37 0.84 -3.94 6.93
CA LYS A 37 1.91 -2.97 7.22
C LYS A 37 1.45 -1.52 7.08
N ASP A 38 0.48 -1.24 6.22
CA ASP A 38 -0.10 0.09 6.10
C ASP A 38 -0.89 0.45 7.37
N SER A 39 -1.67 -0.49 7.91
CA SER A 39 -2.40 -0.33 9.17
C SER A 39 -1.46 -0.15 10.36
N GLU A 40 -0.39 -0.96 10.44
CA GLU A 40 0.63 -0.82 11.49
C GLU A 40 1.21 0.60 11.57
N VAL A 41 1.43 1.25 10.41
CA VAL A 41 1.95 2.63 10.38
C VAL A 41 0.89 3.65 10.81
N ASP A 42 -0.38 3.38 10.54
CA ASP A 42 -1.48 4.28 10.86
C ASP A 42 -1.77 4.30 12.36
N ASP A 43 -1.63 3.14 12.99
CA ASP A 43 -1.79 2.91 14.43
C ASP A 43 -0.66 3.56 15.25
N LEU A 44 0.48 3.89 14.63
CA LEU A 44 1.55 4.60 15.32
C LEU A 44 1.08 5.98 15.81
N ALA A 45 1.34 6.26 17.08
CA ALA A 45 0.96 7.51 17.73
C ALA A 45 1.56 8.75 17.02
N ILE A 46 0.77 9.82 16.92
CA ILE A 46 1.24 11.12 16.43
C ILE A 46 2.09 11.75 17.53
N LEU A 47 3.41 11.77 17.35
CA LEU A 47 4.32 12.39 18.32
C LEU A 47 4.02 13.90 18.45
N SER A 48 3.96 14.41 19.66
CA SER A 48 3.76 15.85 19.95
C SER A 48 5.03 16.68 19.78
N ARG A 49 6.21 16.05 19.86
CA ARG A 49 7.52 16.68 19.65
C ARG A 49 8.44 15.73 18.85
N PRO A 50 9.31 16.24 17.98
CA PRO A 50 9.46 17.66 17.60
C PRO A 50 8.31 18.15 16.69
N ILE A 51 8.00 19.45 16.74
CA ILE A 51 6.85 20.07 16.04
C ILE A 51 6.92 19.81 14.53
N TRP A 52 8.10 19.91 13.93
CA TRP A 52 8.29 19.65 12.50
C TRP A 52 7.88 18.23 12.11
N LEU A 53 8.17 17.22 12.94
CA LEU A 53 7.80 15.84 12.69
C LEU A 53 6.28 15.68 12.75
N ASN A 54 5.64 16.32 13.73
CA ASN A 54 4.19 16.33 13.85
C ASN A 54 3.53 16.91 12.58
N VAL A 55 3.99 18.08 12.13
CA VAL A 55 3.49 18.73 10.91
C VAL A 55 3.68 17.82 9.70
N VAL A 56 4.86 17.21 9.52
CA VAL A 56 5.12 16.29 8.41
C VAL A 56 4.22 15.06 8.45
N VAL A 57 4.09 14.40 9.60
CA VAL A 57 3.22 13.23 9.77
C VAL A 57 1.76 13.57 9.50
N ARG A 58 1.27 14.72 10.00
CA ARG A 58 -0.09 15.19 9.74
C ARG A 58 -0.32 15.51 8.27
N SER A 59 0.62 16.17 7.61
CA SER A 59 0.55 16.44 6.17
C SER A 59 0.50 15.15 5.35
N LEU A 60 1.30 14.12 5.71
CA LEU A 60 1.25 12.82 5.06
C LEU A 60 -0.08 12.10 5.28
N ARG A 61 -0.63 12.13 6.49
CA ARG A 61 -1.96 11.57 6.80
C ARG A 61 -3.09 12.30 6.07
N LEU A 62 -3.02 13.63 6.02
CA LEU A 62 -3.98 14.45 5.30
C LEU A 62 -3.92 14.19 3.80
N TYR A 63 -2.72 14.09 3.22
CA TYR A 63 -2.52 13.69 1.83
C TYR A 63 -3.19 12.33 1.55
N ARG A 64 -3.00 11.34 2.42
CA ARG A 64 -3.64 10.01 2.29
C ARG A 64 -5.16 10.08 2.32
N ARG A 65 -5.73 10.99 3.11
CA ARG A 65 -7.19 11.20 3.21
C ARG A 65 -7.78 11.93 2.00
N MET A 66 -7.05 12.89 1.43
CA MET A 66 -7.50 13.68 0.27
C MET A 66 -7.21 13.00 -1.07
N ARG A 67 -6.37 11.98 -1.07
CA ARG A 67 -5.93 11.25 -2.25
C ARG A 67 -7.11 10.57 -2.96
N PRO A 68 -7.33 10.80 -4.27
CA PRO A 68 -8.41 10.15 -4.99
C PRO A 68 -8.17 8.65 -5.13
N ARG A 69 -9.25 7.86 -5.08
CA ARG A 69 -9.21 6.38 -5.19
C ARG A 69 -8.46 5.90 -6.45
N SER A 70 -8.47 6.69 -7.52
CA SER A 70 -7.78 6.40 -8.78
C SER A 70 -6.25 6.31 -8.66
N ILE A 71 -5.65 6.88 -7.61
CA ILE A 71 -4.21 6.78 -7.36
C ILE A 71 -3.89 5.89 -6.15
N ASP A 72 -4.89 5.42 -5.40
CA ASP A 72 -4.70 4.85 -4.06
C ASP A 72 -3.93 3.52 -4.04
N HIS A 73 -4.19 2.67 -5.03
CA HIS A 73 -3.65 1.33 -5.18
C HIS A 73 -2.44 1.25 -6.14
N ARG A 74 -1.93 2.39 -6.65
CA ARG A 74 -0.81 2.40 -7.61
C ARG A 74 0.57 2.07 -7.01
N CYS A 75 0.68 2.14 -5.69
CA CYS A 75 1.96 1.90 -5.04
C CYS A 75 2.26 0.40 -5.00
N VAL A 76 3.29 -0.04 -5.71
CA VAL A 76 3.78 -1.43 -5.71
C VAL A 76 4.53 -1.82 -4.44
N TYR A 77 4.86 -0.82 -3.62
CA TYR A 77 5.64 -0.99 -2.41
C TYR A 77 4.77 -1.28 -1.18
N ASP A 78 5.30 -2.06 -0.25
CA ASP A 78 4.69 -2.34 1.05
C ASP A 78 5.67 -1.99 2.20
N PRO A 79 5.34 -1.07 3.13
CA PRO A 79 4.17 -0.18 3.12
C PRO A 79 4.22 0.84 1.97
N SER A 80 3.08 1.52 1.74
CA SER A 80 2.93 2.55 0.70
C SER A 80 3.96 3.68 0.83
N CYS A 81 4.30 4.36 -0.27
CA CYS A 81 5.32 5.42 -0.28
C CYS A 81 5.08 6.51 0.78
N SER A 82 3.84 6.92 0.99
CA SER A 82 3.46 7.92 2.01
C SER A 82 3.64 7.42 3.44
N ARG A 83 3.34 6.14 3.71
CA ARG A 83 3.54 5.53 5.04
C ARG A 83 5.01 5.21 5.30
N TYR A 84 5.73 4.82 4.26
CA TYR A 84 7.18 4.73 4.31
C TYR A 84 7.84 6.07 4.61
N ALA A 85 7.36 7.17 4.00
CA ALA A 85 7.85 8.51 4.30
C ALA A 85 7.66 8.83 5.78
N GLU A 86 6.48 8.55 6.34
CA GLU A 86 6.18 8.73 7.76
C GLU A 86 7.17 7.94 8.65
N LEU A 87 7.44 6.67 8.32
CA LEU A 87 8.47 5.88 9.02
C LEU A 87 9.88 6.45 8.86
N ALA A 88 10.25 6.91 7.67
CA ALA A 88 11.56 7.46 7.38
C ALA A 88 11.82 8.77 8.14
N PHE A 89 10.83 9.65 8.23
CA PHE A 89 10.92 10.86 9.04
C PHE A 89 11.01 10.57 10.54
N ARG A 90 10.29 9.55 11.02
CA ARG A 90 10.38 9.09 12.42
C ARG A 90 11.75 8.51 12.78
N LYS A 91 12.35 7.71 11.88
CA LYS A 91 13.60 6.97 12.16
C LYS A 91 14.87 7.75 11.82
N CYS A 92 14.87 8.49 10.72
CA CYS A 92 16.10 9.05 10.14
C CYS A 92 16.20 10.58 10.27
N GLY A 93 15.16 11.26 10.76
CA GLY A 93 15.09 12.71 10.80
C GLY A 93 14.71 13.33 9.44
N PHE A 94 14.65 14.67 9.38
CA PHE A 94 14.09 15.39 8.23
C PHE A 94 14.87 15.16 6.92
N LEU A 95 16.19 15.43 6.92
CA LEU A 95 17.00 15.39 5.70
C LEU A 95 17.16 13.98 5.13
N LYS A 96 17.59 13.02 5.97
CA LYS A 96 17.73 11.62 5.55
C LYS A 96 16.37 11.01 5.21
N GLY A 97 15.33 11.33 5.98
CA GLY A 97 13.96 10.89 5.72
C GLY A 97 13.44 11.36 4.36
N ALA A 98 13.68 12.63 4.02
CA ALA A 98 13.33 13.17 2.71
C ALA A 98 14.12 12.50 1.58
N GLN A 99 15.43 12.32 1.74
CA GLN A 99 16.29 11.70 0.73
C GLN A 99 15.85 10.27 0.38
N VAL A 100 15.60 9.42 1.39
CA VAL A 100 15.16 8.04 1.14
C VAL A 100 13.75 7.98 0.56
N THR A 101 12.87 8.90 0.96
CA THR A 101 11.52 9.03 0.43
C THR A 101 11.54 9.42 -1.05
N ILE A 102 12.31 10.44 -1.41
CA ILE A 102 12.47 10.89 -2.81
C ILE A 102 13.08 9.78 -3.67
N GLY A 103 14.10 9.09 -3.16
CA GLY A 103 14.69 7.95 -3.85
C GLY A 103 13.66 6.84 -4.15
N ARG A 104 12.76 6.55 -3.20
CA ARG A 104 11.68 5.57 -3.41
C ARG A 104 10.60 6.08 -4.37
N LEU A 105 10.21 7.35 -4.27
CA LEU A 105 9.23 7.96 -5.17
C LEU A 105 9.71 7.96 -6.62
N ARG A 106 10.98 8.34 -6.88
CA ARG A 106 11.56 8.31 -8.23
C ARG A 106 11.51 6.91 -8.85
N ARG A 107 11.84 5.88 -8.07
CA ARG A 107 11.75 4.48 -8.52
C ARG A 107 10.30 4.04 -8.77
N GLY A 108 9.37 4.41 -7.89
CA GLY A 108 7.97 4.03 -8.00
C GLY A 108 7.18 4.76 -9.08
N VAL A 109 7.58 5.99 -9.47
CA VAL A 109 6.98 6.71 -10.61
C VAL A 109 7.38 6.07 -11.94
N LEU A 110 8.63 5.61 -12.06
CA LEU A 110 9.11 4.92 -13.26
C LEU A 110 8.45 3.55 -13.44
N ASP A 111 8.11 2.86 -12.35
CA ASP A 111 7.46 1.54 -12.41
C ASP A 111 5.96 1.61 -12.77
N GLN A 112 5.29 2.73 -12.46
CA GLN A 112 3.85 2.95 -12.75
C GLN A 112 3.51 3.01 -14.24
N GLY A 113 4.51 3.20 -15.13
CA GLY A 113 4.30 3.22 -16.57
C GLY A 113 4.00 1.86 -17.22
N SER A 114 4.13 0.74 -16.50
CA SER A 114 4.17 -0.60 -17.12
C SER A 114 2.99 -1.54 -16.80
N ARG A 115 2.20 -1.33 -15.73
CA ARG A 115 1.30 -2.41 -15.25
C ARG A 115 -0.06 -1.90 -14.73
N ARG A 116 -1.03 -1.76 -15.64
CA ARG A 116 -2.45 -1.83 -15.29
C ARG A 116 -2.81 -3.30 -15.03
N ALA A 117 -2.71 -3.69 -13.77
CA ALA A 117 -3.20 -4.98 -13.32
C ALA A 117 -4.55 -4.74 -12.64
N GLY A 118 -5.63 -5.02 -13.36
CA GLY A 118 -6.91 -5.28 -12.72
C GLY A 118 -6.83 -6.63 -12.00
N ALA A 119 -7.62 -6.84 -10.97
CA ALA A 119 -7.80 -8.16 -10.39
C ALA A 119 -9.30 -8.44 -10.44
N GLU A 120 -9.69 -9.46 -11.20
CA GLU A 120 -11.07 -9.93 -11.26
C GLU A 120 -11.25 -11.04 -10.25
N VAL A 121 -12.34 -10.97 -9.49
CA VAL A 121 -12.69 -11.97 -8.50
C VAL A 121 -13.67 -12.94 -9.15
N HIS A 122 -13.25 -14.18 -9.38
CA HIS A 122 -14.12 -15.23 -9.87
C HIS A 122 -14.76 -15.98 -8.68
N LEU A 123 -16.08 -16.02 -8.66
CA LEU A 123 -16.90 -16.69 -7.65
C LEU A 123 -17.39 -18.02 -8.24
N GLU A 124 -16.83 -19.15 -7.80
CA GLU A 124 -17.42 -20.47 -8.09
C GLU A 124 -18.25 -20.96 -6.89
N GLY A 125 -19.42 -21.53 -7.21
CA GLY A 125 -20.42 -21.98 -6.25
C GLY A 125 -19.84 -22.95 -5.22
N GLY A 126 -19.82 -22.52 -3.95
CA GLY A 126 -19.32 -23.33 -2.82
C GLY A 126 -18.06 -22.79 -2.11
N ARG A 127 -17.89 -21.47 -2.05
CA ARG A 127 -16.99 -20.70 -1.13
C ARG A 127 -15.48 -20.94 -1.23
N ARG A 128 -14.92 -20.85 -2.44
CA ARG A 128 -13.54 -20.34 -2.61
C ARG A 128 -13.56 -19.21 -3.62
N VAL A 129 -12.94 -18.10 -3.25
CA VAL A 129 -12.90 -16.89 -4.06
C VAL A 129 -11.48 -16.74 -4.62
N GLN A 130 -11.35 -16.77 -5.95
CA GLN A 130 -10.06 -16.63 -6.61
C GLN A 130 -9.98 -15.25 -7.27
N ALA A 131 -9.06 -14.41 -6.80
CA ALA A 131 -8.73 -13.14 -7.46
C ALA A 131 -7.66 -13.40 -8.51
N VAL A 132 -8.00 -13.25 -9.79
CA VAL A 132 -7.11 -13.42 -10.95
C VAL A 132 -6.70 -12.07 -11.47
N LEU A 133 -5.40 -11.89 -11.71
CA LEU A 133 -4.85 -10.65 -12.27
C LEU A 133 -5.23 -10.52 -13.76
N VAL A 134 -6.08 -9.56 -14.10
CA VAL A 134 -6.45 -9.22 -15.49
C VAL A 134 -5.60 -8.04 -15.96
N LYS A 135 -4.73 -8.30 -16.93
CA LYS A 135 -3.96 -7.26 -17.60
C LYS A 135 -4.90 -6.49 -18.52
N THR A 136 -5.13 -5.20 -18.26
CA THR A 136 -5.93 -4.31 -19.13
C THR A 136 -5.06 -3.54 -20.09
#